data_AF-A0A952E1H1-F1
#
_entry.id   AF-A0A952E1H1-F1
#
_cell.length_a   1.000
_cell.length_b   1.000
_cell.length_c   1.000
_cell.angle_alpha   90.00
_cell.angle_beta   90.00
_cell.angle_gamma   90.00
#
_symmetry.space_group_name_H-M   'P 1'
#
loop_
_entity.id
_entity.type
_entity.pdbx_description
1 polymer ?
#
loop_
_entity_poly.entity_id
_entity_poly.type
_entity_poly.pdbx_seq_one_letter_code
_entity_poly.pdbx_strand_id
1 'polypeptide(L)' 'MPRQGFPVEEIPTHLPHLTWAQVFDALSYYSDHQADINAHIERNRILDSEIDPLFNE' A
#
# COMPACT_ATOMS: atom_id res chain seq x y z
N MET A 1 -5.14 -10.44 11.02
CA MET A 1 -6.12 -10.62 9.92
C MET A 1 -5.39 -10.31 8.62
N PRO A 2 -5.54 -11.11 7.54
CA PRO A 2 -4.95 -10.71 6.25
C PRO A 2 -5.53 -9.35 5.85
N ARG A 3 -4.70 -8.46 5.29
CA ARG A 3 -5.19 -7.22 4.71
C ARG A 3 -6.02 -7.61 3.49
N GLN A 4 -7.34 -7.62 3.62
CA GLN A 4 -8.21 -7.72 2.44
C GLN A 4 -7.95 -6.46 1.61
N GLY A 5 -7.11 -6.60 0.59
CA GLY A 5 -6.89 -5.55 -0.39
C GLY A 5 -8.16 -5.32 -1.20
N PHE A 6 -8.24 -4.16 -1.83
CA PHE A 6 -9.24 -3.92 -2.86
C PHE A 6 -8.86 -4.71 -4.12
N PRO A 7 -9.85 -5.17 -4.91
CA PRO A 7 -9.56 -5.64 -6.26
C PRO A 7 -8.88 -4.51 -7.04
N VAL A 8 -7.95 -4.89 -7.90
CA VAL A 8 -7.12 -3.96 -8.69
C VAL A 8 -8.00 -3.01 -9.50
N GLU A 9 -9.15 -3.52 -9.91
CA GLU A 9 -10.16 -2.79 -10.67
C GLU A 9 -10.80 -1.61 -9.93
N GLU A 10 -10.88 -1.67 -8.61
CA GLU A 10 -11.51 -0.64 -7.79
C GLU A 10 -10.53 0.46 -7.37
N ILE A 11 -9.22 0.23 -7.50
CA ILE A 11 -8.20 1.19 -7.08
C ILE A 11 -8.34 2.54 -7.81
N PRO A 12 -8.51 2.61 -9.14
CA PRO A 12 -8.73 3.89 -9.83
C PRO A 12 -10.03 4.58 -9.45
N THR A 13 -11.06 3.83 -9.01
CA THR A 13 -12.31 4.42 -8.52
C THR A 13 -12.09 5.20 -7.21
N HIS A 14 -11.24 4.67 -6.33
CA HIS A 14 -10.88 5.33 -5.06
C HIS A 14 -9.75 6.35 -5.21
N LEU A 15 -8.89 6.17 -6.22
CA LEU A 15 -7.73 7.02 -6.51
C LEU A 15 -7.77 7.46 -7.98
N PRO A 16 -8.60 8.47 -8.33
CA PRO A 16 -8.90 8.83 -9.73
C PRO A 16 -7.72 9.41 -10.51
N HIS A 17 -6.62 9.75 -9.83
CA HIS A 17 -5.37 10.18 -10.45
C HIS A 17 -4.49 9.00 -10.92
N LEU A 18 -4.82 7.78 -10.50
CA LEU A 18 -4.13 6.58 -10.93
C LEU A 18 -4.83 5.98 -12.14
N THR A 19 -4.04 5.72 -13.18
CA THR A 19 -4.49 4.93 -14.32
C THR A 19 -4.33 3.45 -14.03
N TRP A 20 -5.16 2.63 -14.67
CA TRP A 20 -5.03 1.17 -14.64
C TRP A 20 -3.62 0.68 -14.98
N ALA A 21 -2.99 1.29 -15.99
CA ALA A 21 -1.63 0.96 -16.37
C ALA A 21 -0.65 1.17 -15.22
N GLN A 22 -0.75 2.28 -14.48
CA GLN A 22 0.11 2.54 -13.32
C GLN A 22 -0.15 1.56 -12.17
N VAL A 23 -1.42 1.17 -11.97
CA VAL A 23 -1.76 0.18 -10.93
C VAL A 23 -1.16 -1.19 -11.29
N PHE A 24 -1.33 -1.67 -12.52
CA PHE A 24 -0.76 -2.94 -12.97
C PHE A 24 0.77 -2.92 -13.00
N ASP A 25 1.38 -1.81 -13.40
CA ASP A 25 2.84 -1.62 -13.41
C ASP A 25 3.41 -1.69 -11.98
N ALA A 26 2.77 -0.99 -11.02
CA ALA A 26 3.16 -1.05 -9.61
C ALA A 26 3.04 -2.45 -9.01
N LEU A 27 1.99 -3.21 -9.36
CA LEU A 27 1.81 -4.58 -8.90
C LEU A 27 2.85 -5.53 -9.51
N SER A 28 3.19 -5.33 -10.79
CA SER A 28 4.25 -6.08 -11.46
C SER A 28 5.60 -5.82 -10.79
N TYR A 29 5.93 -4.55 -10.56
CA TYR A 29 7.14 -4.16 -9.83
C TYR A 29 7.18 -4.73 -8.41
N TYR A 30 6.06 -4.70 -7.67
CA TYR A 30 5.99 -5.30 -6.35
C TYR A 30 6.24 -6.80 -6.38
N SER A 31 5.69 -7.51 -7.36
CA SER A 31 5.90 -8.97 -7.51
C SER A 31 7.38 -9.31 -7.66
N ASP A 32 8.12 -8.52 -8.45
CA ASP A 32 9.55 -8.74 -8.69
C ASP A 32 10.43 -8.32 -7.48
N HIS A 33 9.96 -7.36 -6.68
CA HIS A 33 10.71 -6.75 -5.57
C HIS A 33 10.10 -6.99 -4.18
N GLN A 34 9.28 -8.03 -4.04
CA GLN A 34 8.44 -8.25 -2.86
C GLN A 34 9.24 -8.32 -1.55
N ALA A 35 10.38 -9.03 -1.56
CA ALA A 35 11.21 -9.20 -0.37
C ALA A 35 11.76 -7.87 0.16
N ASP A 36 12.32 -7.05 -0.74
CA ASP A 36 12.90 -5.76 -0.39
C ASP A 36 11.83 -4.79 0.08
N ILE A 37 10.71 -4.71 -0.64
CA ILE A 37 9.61 -3.81 -0.28
C ILE A 37 9.02 -4.21 1.07
N ASN A 38 8.80 -5.51 1.33
CA ASN A 38 8.29 -5.97 2.62
C ASN A 38 9.27 -5.68 3.77
N ALA A 39 10.58 -5.82 3.55
CA ALA A 39 11.58 -5.45 4.54
C ALA A 39 11.55 -3.94 4.87
N HIS A 40 11.38 -3.09 3.85
CA HIS A 40 11.20 -1.65 4.05
C HIS A 40 9.90 -1.33 4.80
N ILE A 41 8.79 -2.00 4.46
CA ILE A 41 7.51 -1.82 5.16
C ILE A 41 7.65 -2.15 6.65
N GLU A 42 8.25 -3.28 6.98
CA GLU A 42 8.41 -3.69 8.38
C GLU A 42 9.35 -2.75 9.14
N ARG A 43 10.42 -2.27 8.49
CA ARG A 43 11.36 -1.32 9.10
C ARG A 43 10.72 0.04 9.40
N ASN A 44 9.80 0.50 8.56
CA ASN A 44 9.09 1.77 8.74
C ASN A 44 7.79 1.63 9.52
N ARG A 45 7.53 0.45 10.10
CA ARG A 45 6.32 0.20 10.85
C ARG A 45 6.35 0.99 12.15
N ILE A 46 5.47 1.97 12.25
CA ILE A 46 5.22 2.70 13.49
C ILE A 46 4.34 1.79 14.37
N LEU A 47 4.73 1.61 15.63
CA LEU A 47 3.90 0.88 16.58
C LEU A 47 2.61 1.67 16.82
N ASP A 48 1.46 1.00 16.96
CA ASP A 48 0.19 1.67 17.27
C ASP A 48 0.29 2.54 18.54
N SER A 49 1.18 2.18 19.47
CA SER A 49 1.52 2.91 20.69
C SER A 49 2.26 4.25 20.46
N GLU A 50 2.84 4.43 19.28
CA GLU A 50 3.67 5.58 18.87
C GLU A 50 2.97 6.47 17.82
N ILE A 51 1.75 6.10 17.41
CA ILE A 51 0.89 6.96 16.61
C ILE A 51 0.39 8.07 17.53
N ASP A 52 0.92 9.28 17.35
CA ASP A 52 0.45 10.45 18.09
C ASP A 52 -1.06 10.66 17.81
N PRO A 53 -1.92 10.70 18.84
CA PRO A 53 -3.37 10.84 18.68
C PRO A 53 -3.81 12.13 17.95
N LEU A 54 -2.91 13.07 17.69
CA LEU A 54 -3.18 14.30 16.94
C LEU A 54 -3.24 14.12 15.41
N PHE A 55 -2.90 12.96 14.84
CA PHE A 55 -2.94 12.74 13.38
C PHE A 55 -4.33 12.34 12.83
N ASN A 56 -5.38 12.48 13.62
CA ASN A 56 -6.75 12.14 13.26
C ASN A 56 -7.64 13.40 13.20
N GLU A 57 -7.30 14.35 12.30
CA GLU A 57 -8.12 15.54 11.95
C GLU A 57 -8.64 15.46 10.50
#